data_AF-A0A969E2K0-F1
#
_entry.id   AF-A0A969E2K0-F1
#
_cell.length_a   1.000
_cell.length_b   1.000
_cell.length_c   1.000
_cell.angle_alpha   90.00
_cell.angle_beta   90.00
_cell.angle_gamma   90.00
#
_symmetry.space_group_name_H-M   'P 1'
#
loop_
_entity.id
_entity.type
_entity.pdbx_description
1 polymer ?
#
loop_
_entity_poly.entity_id
_entity_poly.type
_entity_poly.pdbx_seq_one_letter_code
_entity_poly.pdbx_strand_id
1 'polypeptide(L)'
;MQERFDADPIDWAWLNKRLNSARDYFSKEFSTILIKIITHKEKMTLLSRAKTYVEELIELDLALYEWYKKFYKSALLVQCVVDDVIITRAIVESALPASHRFELLQNAKNSITSASNFNKNKVEENSESYYSTRLDGSFEGKKKPEKVKKSPKTKSQNGLSDTYSTTFDLQKAGLTPQQIAQKRQLTLPTVYHHFIVLIGRGLLDGHKIISSDRFETIARAFEGLEVGNSIVPAKEILGDDYSYEEIRLVRATQLAEGAS
;
A
#
# COMPACT_ATOMS: atom_id res chain seq x y z
N MET A 1 11.18 -53.93 14.62
CA MET A 1 11.15 -52.64 13.93
C MET A 1 9.83 -51.96 14.30
N GLN A 2 9.73 -51.27 15.44
CA GLN A 2 8.64 -50.30 15.71
C GLN A 2 8.79 -49.56 17.07
N GLU A 3 9.97 -49.08 17.48
CA GLU A 3 10.07 -48.23 18.68
C GLU A 3 11.09 -47.12 18.42
N ARG A 4 10.67 -45.98 17.87
CA ARG A 4 11.54 -44.80 17.75
C ARG A 4 10.85 -43.44 17.59
N PHE A 5 9.56 -43.30 17.88
CA PHE A 5 8.87 -42.01 17.77
C PHE A 5 7.83 -41.74 18.87
N ASP A 6 8.04 -42.23 20.08
CA ASP A 6 7.33 -41.66 21.24
C ASP A 6 8.12 -40.40 21.66
N ALA A 7 7.95 -39.32 20.90
CA ALA A 7 8.36 -38.00 21.35
C ALA A 7 7.55 -37.69 22.61
N ASP A 8 8.20 -37.21 23.68
CA ASP A 8 7.50 -36.74 24.87
C ASP A 8 6.34 -35.82 24.45
N PRO A 9 5.14 -36.00 25.02
CA PRO A 9 3.99 -35.18 24.66
C PRO A 9 4.35 -33.71 24.80
N ILE A 10 4.08 -32.93 23.75
CA ILE A 10 4.38 -31.50 23.71
C ILE A 10 3.69 -30.83 24.89
N ASP A 11 4.48 -30.16 25.74
CA ASP A 11 3.94 -29.28 26.78
C ASP A 11 3.39 -28.01 26.13
N TRP A 12 2.12 -28.07 25.74
CA TRP A 12 1.39 -26.97 25.11
C TRP A 12 1.31 -25.74 26.00
N ALA A 13 1.23 -25.89 27.33
CA ALA A 13 1.20 -24.78 28.27
C ALA A 13 2.54 -24.03 28.30
N TRP A 14 3.65 -24.78 28.33
CA TRP A 14 4.99 -24.21 28.22
C TRP A 14 5.23 -23.51 26.87
N LEU A 15 4.84 -24.16 25.77
CA LEU A 15 4.97 -23.60 24.42
C LEU A 15 4.15 -22.31 24.29
N ASN A 16 2.92 -22.30 24.80
CA ASN A 16 2.06 -21.13 24.81
C ASN A 16 2.70 -19.96 25.58
N LYS A 17 3.26 -20.22 26.76
CA LYS A 17 3.97 -19.21 27.55
C LYS A 17 5.16 -18.61 26.79
N ARG A 18 5.95 -19.46 26.13
CA ARG A 18 7.11 -19.05 25.31
C ARG A 18 6.68 -18.20 24.11
N LEU A 19 5.65 -18.62 23.39
CA LEU A 19 5.14 -17.90 22.22
C LEU A 19 4.54 -16.55 22.58
N ASN A 20 3.75 -16.46 23.64
CA ASN A 20 3.21 -15.17 24.12
C ASN A 20 4.35 -14.23 24.51
N SER A 21 5.35 -14.72 25.23
CA SER A 21 6.53 -13.91 25.61
C SER A 21 7.29 -13.41 24.38
N ALA A 22 7.49 -14.27 23.37
CA ALA A 22 8.12 -13.89 22.11
C ALA A 22 7.29 -12.86 21.33
N ARG A 23 5.97 -13.10 21.20
CA ARG A 23 5.03 -12.16 20.57
C ARG A 23 5.13 -10.78 21.21
N ASP A 24 5.07 -10.70 22.53
CA ASP A 24 5.07 -9.42 23.25
C ASP A 24 6.39 -8.65 23.06
N TYR A 25 7.52 -9.37 23.09
CA TYR A 25 8.83 -8.80 22.81
C TYR A 25 8.94 -8.27 21.36
N PHE A 26 8.68 -9.13 20.37
CA PHE A 26 8.89 -8.78 18.97
C PHE A 26 7.84 -7.80 18.44
N SER A 27 6.59 -7.86 18.90
CA SER A 27 5.55 -6.91 18.51
C SER A 27 5.90 -5.47 18.89
N LYS A 28 6.53 -5.24 20.05
CA LYS A 28 6.99 -3.90 20.44
C LYS A 28 8.09 -3.35 19.51
N GLU A 29 9.05 -4.19 19.15
CA GLU A 29 10.13 -3.80 18.23
C GLU A 29 9.60 -3.55 16.82
N PHE A 30 8.76 -4.46 16.31
CA PHE A 30 8.17 -4.31 14.97
C PHE A 30 7.22 -3.12 14.88
N SER A 31 6.40 -2.84 15.90
CA SER A 31 5.51 -1.67 15.88
C SER A 31 6.31 -0.37 15.81
N THR A 32 7.43 -0.29 16.53
CA THR A 32 8.36 0.85 16.48
C THR A 32 8.95 1.03 15.08
N ILE A 33 9.41 -0.05 14.43
CA ILE A 33 9.95 -0.02 13.08
C ILE A 33 8.86 0.37 12.06
N LEU A 34 7.66 -0.21 12.17
CA LEU A 34 6.52 0.11 11.32
C LEU A 34 6.17 1.59 11.41
N ILE A 35 6.06 2.15 12.62
CA ILE A 35 5.78 3.57 12.83
C ILE A 35 6.87 4.44 12.17
N LYS A 36 8.15 4.08 12.29
CA LYS A 36 9.26 4.79 11.64
C LYS A 36 9.15 4.76 10.12
N ILE A 37 8.86 3.61 9.52
CA ILE A 37 8.70 3.45 8.07
C ILE A 37 7.49 4.25 7.57
N ILE A 38 6.35 4.15 8.25
CA ILE A 38 5.14 4.93 7.90
C ILE A 38 5.44 6.42 7.97
N THR A 39 6.13 6.87 9.02
CA THR A 39 6.52 8.28 9.20
C THR A 39 7.47 8.75 8.10
N HIS A 40 8.46 7.93 7.75
CA HIS A 40 9.43 8.25 6.70
C HIS A 40 8.75 8.29 5.32
N LYS A 41 7.90 7.32 5.03
CA LYS A 41 7.07 7.29 3.82
C LYS A 41 6.28 8.59 3.66
N GLU A 42 5.57 9.03 4.69
CA GLU A 42 4.82 10.30 4.66
C GLU A 42 5.74 11.50 4.36
N LYS A 43 6.93 11.57 4.98
CA LYS A 43 7.91 12.62 4.68
C LYS A 43 8.37 12.58 3.22
N MET A 44 8.61 11.39 2.67
CA MET A 44 9.07 11.22 1.28
C MET A 44 8.00 11.55 0.26
N THR A 45 6.71 11.41 0.60
CA THR A 45 5.62 11.85 -0.29
C THR A 45 5.60 13.37 -0.51
N LEU A 46 6.25 14.15 0.36
CA LEU A 46 6.39 15.61 0.22
C LEU A 46 7.49 16.01 -0.77
N LEU A 47 8.41 15.10 -1.10
CA LEU A 47 9.52 15.37 -2.00
C LEU A 47 9.15 15.00 -3.44
N SER A 48 9.41 15.92 -4.38
CA SER A 48 9.28 15.60 -5.80
C SER A 48 10.39 14.62 -6.22
N ARG A 49 10.06 13.65 -7.09
CA ARG A 49 10.97 12.62 -7.66
C ARG A 49 11.33 11.40 -6.77
N ALA A 50 10.58 11.11 -5.71
CA ALA A 50 10.79 9.92 -4.87
C ALA A 50 9.75 8.79 -5.07
N LYS A 51 9.03 8.75 -6.21
CA LYS A 51 7.88 7.86 -6.39
C LYS A 51 8.22 6.37 -6.20
N THR A 52 9.27 5.88 -6.86
CA THR A 52 9.72 4.48 -6.75
C THR A 52 10.12 4.13 -5.32
N TYR A 53 10.87 5.01 -4.65
CA TYR A 53 11.26 4.81 -3.26
C TYR A 53 10.06 4.80 -2.29
N VAL A 54 9.06 5.65 -2.54
CA VAL A 54 7.81 5.63 -1.76
C VAL A 54 7.05 4.31 -1.99
N GLU A 55 7.04 3.78 -3.21
CA GLU A 55 6.45 2.48 -3.52
C GLU A 55 7.19 1.34 -2.81
N GLU A 56 8.52 1.32 -2.82
CA GLU A 56 9.34 0.36 -2.07
C GLU A 56 9.08 0.45 -0.56
N LEU A 57 8.93 1.66 0.00
CA LEU A 57 8.58 1.85 1.41
C LEU A 57 7.17 1.34 1.73
N ILE A 58 6.22 1.42 0.79
CA ILE A 58 4.88 0.84 0.94
C ILE A 58 4.97 -0.69 0.98
N GLU A 59 5.74 -1.29 0.08
CA GLU A 59 5.93 -2.74 0.04
C GLU A 59 6.59 -3.24 1.33
N LEU A 60 7.63 -2.54 1.82
CA LEU A 60 8.29 -2.87 3.08
C LEU A 60 7.35 -2.74 4.29
N ASP A 61 6.55 -1.68 4.37
CA ASP A 61 5.53 -1.47 5.41
C ASP A 61 4.50 -2.60 5.43
N LEU A 62 4.00 -3.01 4.27
CA LEU A 62 3.04 -4.12 4.15
C LEU A 62 3.68 -5.46 4.54
N ALA A 63 4.87 -5.77 4.02
CA ALA A 63 5.57 -7.02 4.32
C ALA A 63 5.86 -7.15 5.82
N LEU A 64 6.33 -6.08 6.47
CA LEU A 64 6.56 -6.07 7.92
C LEU A 64 5.27 -6.22 8.71
N TYR A 65 4.16 -5.64 8.24
CA TYR A 65 2.86 -5.81 8.89
C TYR A 65 2.30 -7.23 8.74
N GLU A 66 2.59 -7.93 7.64
CA GLU A 66 2.29 -9.36 7.52
C GLU A 66 3.06 -10.20 8.53
N TRP A 67 4.36 -9.94 8.70
CA TRP A 67 5.16 -10.59 9.76
C TRP A 67 4.62 -10.27 11.16
N TYR A 68 4.20 -9.03 11.39
CA TYR A 68 3.56 -8.62 12.62
C TYR A 68 2.31 -9.46 12.92
N LYS A 69 1.40 -9.61 11.94
CA LYS A 69 0.20 -10.47 12.07
C LYS A 69 0.55 -11.92 12.34
N LYS A 70 1.61 -12.46 11.73
CA LYS A 70 2.04 -13.85 11.93
C LYS A 70 2.36 -14.14 13.40
N PHE A 71 2.97 -13.21 14.14
CA PHE A 71 3.23 -13.40 15.58
C PHE A 71 1.95 -13.60 16.40
N TYR A 72 0.92 -12.81 16.10
CA TYR A 72 -0.38 -12.91 16.78
C TYR A 72 -1.11 -14.18 16.41
N LYS A 73 -1.11 -14.54 15.11
CA LYS A 73 -1.71 -15.79 14.62
C LYS A 73 -1.04 -17.02 15.24
N SER A 74 0.29 -17.06 15.28
CA SER A 74 1.03 -18.18 15.87
C SER A 74 0.73 -18.34 17.37
N ALA A 75 0.63 -17.24 18.12
CA ALA A 75 0.27 -17.29 19.52
C ALA A 75 -1.18 -17.77 19.72
N LEU A 76 -2.12 -17.26 18.91
CA LEU A 76 -3.53 -17.65 19.02
C LEU A 76 -3.75 -19.12 18.66
N LEU A 77 -3.07 -19.66 17.65
CA LEU A 77 -3.19 -21.07 17.26
C LEU A 77 -2.83 -21.99 18.43
N VAL A 78 -1.74 -21.69 19.15
CA VAL A 78 -1.33 -22.49 20.32
C VAL A 78 -2.28 -22.28 21.50
N GLN A 79 -2.79 -21.06 21.69
CA GLN A 79 -3.82 -20.80 22.69
C GLN A 79 -5.08 -21.65 22.45
N CYS A 80 -5.53 -21.77 21.20
CA CYS A 80 -6.69 -22.61 20.86
C CYS A 80 -6.46 -24.08 21.21
N VAL A 81 -5.24 -24.60 21.01
CA VAL A 81 -4.89 -25.98 21.39
C VAL A 81 -4.91 -26.16 22.90
N VAL A 82 -4.39 -25.19 23.67
CA VAL A 82 -4.43 -25.22 25.14
C VAL A 82 -5.86 -25.16 25.67
N ASP A 83 -6.73 -24.38 25.04
CA ASP A 83 -8.12 -24.17 25.47
C ASP A 83 -9.10 -25.20 24.89
N ASP A 84 -8.62 -26.19 24.14
CA ASP A 84 -9.42 -27.18 23.41
C ASP A 84 -10.49 -26.54 22.49
N VAL A 85 -10.13 -25.41 21.88
CA VAL A 85 -10.97 -24.66 20.94
C VAL A 85 -10.70 -25.10 19.51
N ILE A 86 -11.76 -25.43 18.77
CA ILE A 86 -11.67 -25.78 17.34
C ILE A 86 -11.12 -24.59 16.55
N ILE A 87 -9.99 -24.80 15.88
CA ILE A 87 -9.36 -23.78 15.04
C ILE A 87 -10.19 -23.58 13.78
N THR A 88 -10.66 -22.35 13.59
CA THR A 88 -11.35 -21.92 12.36
C THR A 88 -10.63 -20.73 11.75
N ARG A 89 -10.86 -20.51 10.45
CA ARG A 89 -10.31 -19.33 9.74
C ARG A 89 -10.72 -18.02 10.43
N ALA A 90 -11.97 -17.91 10.85
CA ALA A 90 -12.49 -16.72 11.54
C ALA A 90 -11.74 -16.42 12.85
N ILE A 91 -11.43 -17.46 13.64
CA ILE A 91 -10.63 -17.31 14.86
C ILE A 91 -9.22 -16.82 14.52
N VAL A 92 -8.54 -17.44 13.57
CA VAL A 92 -7.18 -17.04 13.15
C VAL A 92 -7.16 -15.60 12.61
N GLU A 93 -8.22 -15.18 11.91
CA GLU A 93 -8.38 -13.81 11.42
C GLU A 93 -8.65 -12.80 12.56
N SER A 94 -9.27 -13.23 13.66
CA SER A 94 -9.48 -12.40 14.85
C SER A 94 -8.22 -12.16 15.70
N ALA A 95 -7.11 -12.87 15.41
CA ALA A 95 -5.86 -12.76 16.16
C ALA A 95 -5.31 -11.33 16.24
N LEU A 96 -5.60 -10.52 15.23
CA LEU A 96 -5.29 -9.09 15.23
C LEU A 96 -6.43 -8.32 14.56
N PRO A 97 -7.13 -7.41 15.28
CA PRO A 97 -8.21 -6.63 14.71
C PRO A 97 -7.76 -5.76 13.54
N ALA A 98 -8.63 -5.58 12.54
CA ALA A 98 -8.37 -4.67 11.41
C ALA A 98 -8.10 -3.21 11.87
N SER A 99 -8.67 -2.81 13.00
CA SER A 99 -8.44 -1.49 13.62
C SER A 99 -7.01 -1.28 14.12
N HIS A 100 -6.23 -2.35 14.39
CA HIS A 100 -4.85 -2.22 14.83
C HIS A 100 -3.97 -1.51 13.79
N ARG A 101 -4.24 -1.76 12.50
CA ARG A 101 -3.53 -1.05 11.41
C ARG A 101 -3.84 0.45 11.44
N PHE A 102 -5.09 0.80 11.67
CA PHE A 102 -5.52 2.18 11.79
C PHE A 102 -4.84 2.89 12.97
N GLU A 103 -4.68 2.22 14.10
CA GLU A 103 -3.96 2.73 15.27
C GLU A 103 -2.47 3.02 14.98
N LEU A 104 -1.76 2.09 14.33
CA LEU A 104 -0.37 2.32 13.92
C LEU A 104 -0.21 3.54 13.00
N LEU A 105 -1.16 3.72 12.07
CA LEU A 105 -1.18 4.87 11.16
C LEU A 105 -1.47 6.18 11.91
N GLN A 106 -2.34 6.18 12.91
CA GLN A 106 -2.58 7.35 13.76
C GLN A 106 -1.35 7.68 14.61
N ASN A 107 -0.70 6.69 15.21
CA ASN A 107 0.50 6.88 16.01
C ASN A 107 1.64 7.49 15.18
N ALA A 108 1.82 7.03 13.94
CA ALA A 108 2.76 7.63 13.00
C ALA A 108 2.42 9.09 12.68
N LYS A 109 1.14 9.41 12.41
CA LYS A 109 0.70 10.80 12.18
C LYS A 109 0.93 11.71 13.40
N ASN A 110 0.67 11.21 14.60
CA ASN A 110 0.92 11.95 15.83
C ASN A 110 2.41 12.25 16.01
N SER A 111 3.29 11.30 15.67
CA SER A 111 4.75 11.52 15.71
C SER A 111 5.24 12.63 14.76
N ILE A 112 4.52 12.87 13.66
CA ILE A 112 4.77 13.98 12.73
C ILE A 112 4.21 15.30 13.29
N THR A 113 3.03 15.25 13.90
CA THR A 113 2.32 16.43 14.41
C THR A 113 2.97 17.00 15.68
N SER A 114 3.51 16.14 16.55
CA SER A 114 4.33 16.57 17.69
C SER A 114 5.68 17.17 17.26
N ALA A 115 6.15 16.88 16.04
CA ALA A 115 7.30 17.55 15.43
C ALA A 115 6.93 18.86 14.69
N SER A 116 5.63 19.22 14.62
CA SER A 116 5.09 20.39 13.89
C SER A 116 5.27 21.74 14.61
N ASN A 117 6.42 21.96 15.26
CA ASN A 117 7.10 23.26 15.13
C ASN A 117 7.96 23.31 13.84
N PHE A 118 7.87 22.30 12.97
CA PHE A 118 8.50 22.30 11.65
C PHE A 118 7.74 23.23 10.69
N ASN A 119 8.22 24.47 10.70
CA ASN A 119 7.87 25.62 9.89
C ASN A 119 7.49 25.27 8.44
N LYS A 120 6.26 25.63 8.04
CA LYS A 120 5.73 25.49 6.67
C LYS A 120 6.44 26.39 5.63
N ASN A 121 7.42 27.20 6.03
CA ASN A 121 8.05 28.24 5.21
C ASN A 121 9.58 28.11 5.17
N LYS A 122 10.13 27.04 4.58
CA LYS A 122 11.49 26.96 3.99
C LYS A 122 11.84 25.50 3.67
N VAL A 123 11.43 25.01 2.49
CA VAL A 123 12.22 24.08 1.68
C VAL A 123 11.82 24.30 0.21
N GLU A 124 11.96 25.54 -0.25
CA GLU A 124 12.44 25.76 -1.61
C GLU A 124 13.98 25.79 -1.48
N GLU A 125 14.65 25.12 -2.42
CA GLU A 125 16.10 24.98 -2.52
C GLU A 125 16.80 24.07 -1.49
N ASN A 126 17.59 23.14 -2.04
CA ASN A 126 18.59 22.28 -1.39
C ASN A 126 18.16 20.88 -0.92
N SER A 127 18.22 19.91 -1.85
CA SER A 127 18.81 18.58 -1.55
C SER A 127 19.25 17.90 -2.85
N GLU A 128 20.14 18.57 -3.58
CA GLU A 128 21.00 17.97 -4.60
C GLU A 128 22.24 17.38 -3.90
N SER A 129 22.05 16.34 -3.08
CA SER A 129 23.12 15.56 -2.45
C SER A 129 22.47 14.43 -1.65
N TYR A 130 23.09 13.24 -1.65
CA TYR A 130 22.57 11.94 -1.17
C TYR A 130 21.74 11.16 -2.19
N TYR A 131 22.38 10.79 -3.30
CA TYR A 131 22.70 9.39 -3.70
C TYR A 131 23.14 9.42 -5.17
N SER A 132 24.40 9.82 -5.40
CA SER A 132 25.14 9.33 -6.56
C SER A 132 25.60 7.90 -6.26
N THR A 133 25.64 7.06 -7.30
CA THR A 133 26.23 5.70 -7.35
C THR A 133 25.27 4.53 -7.06
N ARG A 134 24.48 4.15 -8.07
CA ARG A 134 24.76 2.96 -8.92
C ARG A 134 23.75 2.91 -10.07
N LEU A 135 24.22 3.34 -11.23
CA LEU A 135 23.75 2.91 -12.54
C LEU A 135 24.80 1.93 -13.06
N ASP A 136 24.41 0.70 -13.36
CA ASP A 136 24.87 0.04 -14.58
C ASP A 136 23.62 -0.45 -15.34
N GLY A 137 23.69 -0.41 -16.67
CA GLY A 137 22.55 -0.63 -17.55
C GLY A 137 22.21 0.58 -18.40
N SER A 138 23.12 0.91 -19.31
CA SER A 138 23.01 1.78 -20.49
C SER A 138 21.60 2.07 -21.02
N PHE A 139 21.26 3.37 -21.14
CA PHE A 139 20.55 3.86 -22.32
C PHE A 139 20.92 5.33 -22.60
N GLU A 140 21.55 5.55 -23.75
CA GLU A 140 21.93 6.86 -24.26
C GLU A 140 20.72 7.73 -24.61
N GLY A 141 20.76 8.98 -24.14
CA GLY A 141 20.41 10.17 -24.90
C GLY A 141 18.94 10.38 -25.34
N LYS A 142 18.26 11.34 -24.70
CA LYS A 142 17.82 12.62 -25.34
C LYS A 142 17.16 13.55 -24.31
N LYS A 143 17.69 14.79 -24.22
CA LYS A 143 17.23 15.88 -23.35
C LYS A 143 15.75 16.26 -23.63
N LYS A 144 14.95 16.52 -22.58
CA LYS A 144 13.63 17.18 -22.68
C LYS A 144 13.53 18.38 -21.69
N PRO A 145 12.70 19.38 -22.02
CA PRO A 145 12.99 20.79 -21.76
C PRO A 145 12.47 21.30 -20.40
N GLU A 146 12.98 22.48 -20.07
CA GLU A 146 12.77 23.29 -18.87
C GLU A 146 11.28 23.56 -18.56
N LYS A 147 10.81 23.22 -17.35
CA LYS A 147 9.44 23.49 -16.91
C LYS A 147 9.34 24.85 -16.20
N VAL A 148 8.55 25.73 -16.80
CA VAL A 148 8.12 27.04 -16.26
C VAL A 148 7.45 26.89 -14.89
N LYS A 149 7.87 27.74 -13.92
CA LYS A 149 7.34 27.84 -12.55
C LYS A 149 5.83 28.10 -12.53
N LYS A 150 5.07 27.37 -11.71
CA LYS A 150 3.65 27.66 -11.41
C LYS A 150 3.47 28.14 -9.97
N SER A 151 2.62 29.15 -9.83
CA SER A 151 2.24 29.92 -8.64
C SER A 151 1.47 29.12 -7.57
N PRO A 152 1.28 29.68 -6.35
CA PRO A 152 0.80 28.96 -5.16
C PRO A 152 -0.67 28.51 -5.28
N LYS A 153 -1.00 27.31 -4.76
CA LYS A 153 -2.31 26.66 -4.94
C LYS A 153 -3.25 26.79 -3.74
N THR A 154 -4.44 27.32 -4.00
CA THR A 154 -5.63 27.33 -3.13
C THR A 154 -6.24 25.93 -3.03
N LYS A 155 -6.69 25.50 -1.83
CA LYS A 155 -7.42 24.23 -1.63
C LYS A 155 -8.88 24.38 -2.09
N SER A 156 -9.42 23.40 -2.81
CA SER A 156 -10.84 23.40 -3.23
C SER A 156 -11.78 22.90 -2.11
N GLN A 157 -13.09 23.16 -2.25
CA GLN A 157 -14.13 22.84 -1.26
C GLN A 157 -14.23 21.34 -0.91
N ASN A 158 -13.67 20.45 -1.75
CA ASN A 158 -13.70 19.00 -1.52
C ASN A 158 -12.44 18.47 -0.80
N GLY A 159 -11.57 19.35 -0.29
CA GLY A 159 -10.31 18.96 0.37
C GLY A 159 -9.28 18.30 -0.56
N LEU A 160 -9.56 18.23 -1.86
CA LEU A 160 -8.65 17.75 -2.89
C LEU A 160 -7.58 18.80 -3.16
N SER A 161 -6.36 18.34 -3.43
CA SER A 161 -5.39 19.23 -4.08
C SER A 161 -5.85 19.51 -5.50
N ASP A 162 -5.48 20.69 -6.00
CA ASP A 162 -5.85 21.20 -7.32
C ASP A 162 -5.64 20.17 -8.46
N THR A 163 -4.59 19.33 -8.37
CA THR A 163 -4.34 18.29 -9.40
C THR A 163 -5.41 17.20 -9.43
N TYR A 164 -5.89 16.72 -8.27
CA TYR A 164 -6.92 15.68 -8.23
C TYR A 164 -8.28 16.25 -8.62
N SER A 165 -8.59 17.48 -8.19
CA SER A 165 -9.83 18.18 -8.58
C SER A 165 -9.92 18.31 -10.10
N THR A 166 -8.88 18.82 -10.77
CA THR A 166 -8.90 18.94 -12.24
C THR A 166 -9.07 17.58 -12.94
N THR A 167 -8.46 16.51 -12.43
CA THR A 167 -8.62 15.17 -13.02
C THR A 167 -10.06 14.68 -12.88
N PHE A 168 -10.62 14.87 -11.69
CA PHE A 168 -11.97 14.47 -11.33
C PHE A 168 -13.00 15.18 -12.23
N ASP A 169 -12.90 16.50 -12.34
CA ASP A 169 -13.83 17.30 -13.15
C ASP A 169 -13.80 16.89 -14.63
N LEU A 170 -12.62 16.62 -15.18
CA LEU A 170 -12.48 16.17 -16.56
C LEU A 170 -13.02 14.75 -16.78
N GLN A 171 -12.86 13.85 -15.80
CA GLN A 171 -13.48 12.53 -15.89
C GLN A 171 -14.99 12.64 -15.84
N LYS A 172 -15.55 13.45 -14.93
CA LYS A 172 -17.00 13.67 -14.82
C LYS A 172 -17.59 14.29 -16.09
N ALA A 173 -16.78 15.05 -16.83
CA ALA A 173 -17.12 15.54 -18.17
C ALA A 173 -17.02 14.47 -19.28
N GLY A 174 -16.75 13.21 -18.95
CA GLY A 174 -16.75 12.07 -19.87
C GLY A 174 -15.44 11.87 -20.65
N LEU A 175 -14.36 12.58 -20.32
CA LEU A 175 -13.10 12.41 -21.04
C LEU A 175 -12.43 11.08 -20.67
N THR A 176 -11.86 10.45 -21.69
CA THR A 176 -11.04 9.24 -21.54
C THR A 176 -9.71 9.53 -20.84
N PRO A 177 -9.05 8.52 -20.23
CA PRO A 177 -7.73 8.67 -19.63
C PRO A 177 -6.70 9.34 -20.57
N GLN A 178 -6.70 8.97 -21.85
CA GLN A 178 -5.81 9.48 -22.89
C GLN A 178 -6.08 10.95 -23.19
N GLN A 179 -7.35 11.34 -23.32
CA GLN A 179 -7.74 12.74 -23.54
C GLN A 179 -7.38 13.61 -22.33
N ILE A 180 -7.55 13.10 -21.10
CA ILE A 180 -7.16 13.79 -19.87
C ILE A 180 -5.64 13.97 -19.81
N ALA A 181 -4.88 12.94 -20.15
CA ALA A 181 -3.42 13.00 -20.21
C ALA A 181 -2.96 14.09 -21.18
N GLN A 182 -3.52 14.10 -22.40
CA GLN A 182 -3.21 15.11 -23.41
C GLN A 182 -3.61 16.52 -22.96
N LYS A 183 -4.86 16.72 -22.51
CA LYS A 183 -5.40 18.03 -22.12
C LYS A 183 -4.64 18.64 -20.93
N ARG A 184 -4.20 17.81 -19.99
CA ARG A 184 -3.46 18.25 -18.80
C ARG A 184 -1.94 18.22 -18.98
N GLN A 185 -1.44 17.78 -20.13
CA GLN A 185 -0.02 17.56 -20.39
C GLN A 185 0.63 16.64 -19.34
N LEU A 186 -0.08 15.57 -18.99
CA LEU A 186 0.38 14.51 -18.09
C LEU A 186 0.62 13.23 -18.87
N THR A 187 1.36 12.29 -18.26
CA THR A 187 1.47 10.94 -18.81
C THR A 187 0.23 10.13 -18.45
N LEU A 188 -0.09 9.14 -19.29
CA LEU A 188 -1.22 8.24 -19.06
C LEU A 188 -1.14 7.54 -17.68
N PRO A 189 0.03 7.03 -17.22
CA PRO A 189 0.16 6.48 -15.87
C PRO A 189 -0.12 7.47 -14.73
N THR A 190 0.20 8.75 -14.89
CA THR A 190 -0.14 9.77 -13.87
C THR A 190 -1.65 9.97 -13.76
N VAL A 191 -2.37 9.90 -14.89
CA VAL A 191 -3.83 10.00 -14.90
C VAL A 191 -4.46 8.78 -14.21
N TYR A 192 -4.00 7.57 -14.53
CA TYR A 192 -4.44 6.35 -13.84
C TYR A 192 -4.18 6.39 -12.33
N HIS A 193 -3.01 6.89 -11.90
CA HIS A 193 -2.72 7.07 -10.48
C HIS A 193 -3.71 8.02 -9.80
N HIS A 194 -4.06 9.14 -10.44
CA HIS A 194 -5.09 10.04 -9.90
C HIS A 194 -6.45 9.34 -9.78
N PHE A 195 -6.84 8.52 -10.76
CA PHE A 195 -8.07 7.74 -10.68
C PHE A 195 -8.08 6.74 -9.55
N ILE A 196 -7.00 5.98 -9.36
CA ILE A 196 -6.85 5.04 -8.24
C ILE A 196 -7.05 5.76 -6.90
N VAL A 197 -6.42 6.92 -6.72
CA VAL A 197 -6.57 7.72 -5.49
C VAL A 197 -8.01 8.22 -5.31
N LEU A 198 -8.68 8.64 -6.39
CA LEU A 198 -10.07 9.10 -6.35
C LEU A 198 -11.06 7.97 -6.10
N ILE A 199 -10.82 6.77 -6.64
CA ILE A 199 -11.61 5.55 -6.39
C ILE A 199 -11.47 5.12 -4.92
N GLY A 200 -10.24 5.05 -4.40
CA GLY A 200 -10.01 4.70 -2.99
C GLY A 200 -10.60 5.71 -1.99
N ARG A 201 -11.01 6.89 -2.45
CA ARG A 201 -11.74 7.91 -1.67
C ARG A 201 -13.26 7.88 -1.88
N GLY A 202 -13.76 6.95 -2.69
CA GLY A 202 -15.19 6.86 -3.05
C GLY A 202 -15.69 7.99 -3.94
N LEU A 203 -14.79 8.75 -4.59
CA LEU A 203 -15.18 9.89 -5.44
C LEU A 203 -15.43 9.46 -6.89
N LEU A 204 -14.66 8.48 -7.38
CA LEU A 204 -14.84 7.89 -8.70
C LEU A 204 -15.20 6.42 -8.62
N ASP A 205 -15.94 5.98 -9.64
CA ASP A 205 -16.32 4.61 -9.89
C ASP A 205 -15.39 4.06 -10.99
N GLY A 206 -14.64 3.00 -10.67
CA GLY A 206 -13.67 2.39 -11.58
C GLY A 206 -14.31 1.74 -12.81
N HIS A 207 -15.55 1.26 -12.70
CA HIS A 207 -16.31 0.67 -13.81
C HIS A 207 -16.59 1.65 -14.94
N LYS A 208 -16.49 2.97 -14.67
CA LYS A 208 -16.68 4.03 -15.66
C LYS A 208 -15.39 4.43 -16.39
N ILE A 209 -14.26 3.83 -16.05
CA ILE A 209 -12.94 4.21 -16.57
C ILE A 209 -12.38 3.16 -17.54
N ILE A 210 -12.74 1.89 -17.35
CA ILE A 210 -12.34 0.76 -18.19
C ILE A 210 -13.60 0.01 -18.66
N SER A 211 -13.52 -0.69 -19.80
CA SER A 211 -14.65 -1.48 -20.30
C SER A 211 -14.99 -2.66 -19.39
N SER A 212 -16.27 -3.07 -19.36
CA SER A 212 -16.75 -4.21 -18.55
C SER A 212 -15.95 -5.48 -18.80
N ASP A 213 -15.74 -5.85 -20.07
CA ASP A 213 -15.00 -7.05 -20.46
C ASP A 213 -13.54 -7.06 -19.94
N ARG A 214 -12.84 -5.91 -20.06
CA ARG A 214 -11.48 -5.78 -19.52
C ARG A 214 -11.48 -5.77 -18.00
N PHE A 215 -12.45 -5.10 -17.37
CA PHE A 215 -12.59 -5.10 -15.92
C PHE A 215 -12.76 -6.52 -15.39
N GLU A 216 -13.71 -7.27 -15.92
CA GLU A 216 -14.02 -8.64 -15.49
C GLU A 216 -12.82 -9.57 -15.71
N THR A 217 -12.13 -9.45 -16.84
CA THR A 217 -10.95 -10.26 -17.11
C THR A 217 -9.82 -10.00 -16.11
N ILE A 218 -9.56 -8.73 -15.79
CA ILE A 218 -8.56 -8.37 -14.76
C ILE A 218 -9.04 -8.79 -13.36
N ALA A 219 -10.33 -8.62 -13.06
CA ALA A 219 -10.92 -8.96 -11.77
C ALA A 219 -10.78 -10.47 -11.48
N ARG A 220 -11.04 -11.31 -12.50
CA ARG A 220 -10.84 -12.76 -12.43
C ARG A 220 -9.39 -13.17 -12.19
N ALA A 221 -8.41 -12.41 -12.70
CA ALA A 221 -7.00 -12.69 -12.44
C ALA A 221 -6.60 -12.50 -10.96
N PHE A 222 -7.46 -11.89 -10.14
CA PHE A 222 -7.29 -11.81 -8.68
C PHE A 222 -8.04 -12.91 -7.91
N GLU A 223 -8.87 -13.72 -8.55
CA GLU A 223 -9.58 -14.83 -7.90
C GLU A 223 -8.59 -15.90 -7.43
N GLY A 224 -8.72 -16.34 -6.17
CA GLY A 224 -7.82 -17.34 -5.59
C GLY A 224 -6.41 -16.84 -5.23
N LEU A 225 -6.07 -15.59 -5.58
CA LEU A 225 -4.85 -14.95 -5.07
C LEU A 225 -5.05 -14.47 -3.63
N GLU A 226 -3.99 -14.52 -2.83
CA GLU A 226 -4.03 -13.95 -1.48
C GLU A 226 -4.46 -12.47 -1.54
N VAL A 227 -5.36 -12.09 -0.63
CA VAL A 227 -5.88 -10.73 -0.56
C VAL A 227 -4.76 -9.78 -0.12
N GLY A 228 -4.07 -9.19 -1.09
CA GLY A 228 -3.03 -8.18 -0.90
C GLY A 228 -2.97 -7.16 -2.04
N ASN A 229 -2.00 -6.23 -1.96
CA ASN A 229 -1.74 -5.20 -2.98
C ASN A 229 -0.77 -5.68 -4.07
N SER A 230 -0.30 -6.93 -4.00
CA SER A 230 0.55 -7.49 -5.04
C SER A 230 -0.29 -7.69 -6.29
N ILE A 231 0.12 -7.02 -7.36
CA ILE A 231 -0.49 -7.16 -8.69
C ILE A 231 0.37 -7.99 -9.64
N VAL A 232 1.55 -8.41 -9.18
CA VAL A 232 2.51 -9.18 -9.99
C VAL A 232 1.92 -10.52 -10.43
N PRO A 233 1.29 -11.33 -9.55
CA PRO A 233 0.72 -12.60 -9.99
C PRO A 233 -0.44 -12.41 -10.98
N ALA A 234 -1.27 -11.38 -10.77
CA ALA A 234 -2.33 -11.03 -11.72
C ALA A 234 -1.75 -10.59 -13.08
N LYS A 235 -0.63 -9.83 -13.08
CA LYS A 235 0.08 -9.43 -14.30
C LYS A 235 0.70 -10.62 -15.03
N GLU A 236 1.23 -11.61 -14.31
CA GLU A 236 1.75 -12.85 -14.90
C GLU A 236 0.63 -13.66 -15.57
N ILE A 237 -0.55 -13.72 -14.97
CA ILE A 237 -1.74 -14.38 -15.55
C ILE A 237 -2.22 -13.65 -16.81
N LEU A 238 -2.29 -12.32 -16.75
CA LEU A 238 -2.87 -11.49 -17.81
C LEU A 238 -1.93 -11.25 -18.99
N GLY A 239 -0.61 -11.38 -18.80
CA GLY A 239 0.37 -11.12 -19.83
C GLY A 239 0.42 -9.64 -20.27
N ASP A 240 0.97 -9.37 -21.44
CA ASP A 240 1.28 -8.00 -21.91
C ASP A 240 0.07 -7.22 -22.43
N ASP A 241 -1.06 -7.88 -22.65
CA ASP A 241 -2.30 -7.25 -23.13
C ASP A 241 -2.98 -6.33 -22.09
N TYR A 242 -2.51 -6.38 -20.84
CA TYR A 242 -3.03 -5.58 -19.73
C TYR A 242 -1.92 -4.79 -19.05
N SER A 243 -2.10 -3.47 -18.96
CA SER A 243 -1.12 -2.60 -18.32
C SER A 243 -1.13 -2.73 -16.80
N TYR A 244 0.00 -2.47 -16.16
CA TYR A 244 0.08 -2.40 -14.69
C TYR A 244 -0.92 -1.38 -14.12
N GLU A 245 -1.17 -0.29 -14.83
CA GLU A 245 -2.10 0.76 -14.46
C GLU A 245 -3.56 0.29 -14.41
N GLU A 246 -4.01 -0.44 -15.44
CA GLU A 246 -5.35 -1.02 -15.49
C GLU A 246 -5.54 -2.05 -14.37
N ILE A 247 -4.53 -2.89 -14.14
CA ILE A 247 -4.55 -3.90 -13.08
C ILE A 247 -4.67 -3.22 -11.70
N ARG A 248 -3.90 -2.16 -11.44
CA ARG A 248 -4.02 -1.38 -10.18
C ARG A 248 -5.39 -0.71 -10.04
N LEU A 249 -5.97 -0.22 -11.13
CA LEU A 249 -7.27 0.45 -11.12
C LEU A 249 -8.40 -0.53 -10.77
N VAL A 250 -8.44 -1.70 -11.40
CA VAL A 250 -9.43 -2.74 -11.09
C VAL A 250 -9.28 -3.21 -9.66
N ARG A 251 -8.04 -3.46 -9.20
CA ARG A 251 -7.79 -3.85 -7.81
C ARG A 251 -8.25 -2.79 -6.81
N ALA A 252 -7.98 -1.51 -7.07
CA ALA A 252 -8.45 -0.42 -6.23
C ALA A 252 -9.99 -0.34 -6.20
N THR A 253 -10.65 -0.67 -7.30
CA THR A 253 -12.11 -0.70 -7.42
C THR A 253 -12.70 -1.83 -6.57
N GLN A 254 -12.20 -3.06 -6.71
CA GLN A 254 -12.62 -4.21 -5.89
C GLN A 254 -12.41 -3.97 -4.38
N LEU A 255 -11.30 -3.32 -4.00
CA LEU A 255 -11.01 -2.99 -2.60
C LEU A 255 -11.92 -1.89 -2.06
N ALA A 256 -12.30 -0.91 -2.89
CA ALA A 256 -13.24 0.15 -2.51
C ALA A 256 -14.69 -0.38 -2.41
N GLU A 257 -15.03 -1.39 -3.20
CA GLU A 257 -16.35 -2.06 -3.20
C GLU A 257 -16.50 -3.10 -2.10
N GLY A 258 -15.39 -3.50 -1.46
CA GLY A 258 -15.39 -4.51 -0.41
C GLY A 258 -15.63 -5.90 -0.98
N ALA A 259 -14.62 -6.46 -1.65
CA ALA A 259 -14.50 -7.84 -2.12
C ALA A 259 -15.65 -8.77 -1.69
N SER A 260 -16.58 -9.02 -2.64
CA SER A 260 -17.54 -10.12 -2.58
C SER A 260 -16.84 -11.47 -2.70
#